data_AF-A0A840SA96-F1
#
_entry.id   AF-A0A840SA96-F1
#
_cell.length_a   1.000
_cell.length_b   1.000
_cell.length_c   1.000
_cell.angle_alpha   90.00
_cell.angle_beta   90.00
_cell.angle_gamma   90.00
#
_symmetry.space_group_name_H-M   'P 1'
#
loop_
_entity.id
_entity.type
_entity.pdbx_description
1 polymer ?
#
loop_
_entity_poly.entity_id
_entity_poly.type
_entity_poly.pdbx_seq_one_letter_code
_entity_poly.pdbx_strand_id
1 'polypeptide(L)'
;MTTSRSELWLLSLLLSACSGTRPPSAPAVVSPPTEARAPAAAPAAPTPPPRFQAQGHHPAWSLRLVDETIEFLAADGLRFKATSLFLPDASAGAATLGLEVQGHPALLNGERRLCRDAVNQLPYPWQVSITYRGRVYLGCGGQPATLLMGAAWQVDALDGAADFAPGQSQLRFEAEGLLSGHGPCNRLQGQYRMGVDGLSLGGLRVTERACADAGLQALDQALLNFLPQVARHELDERGDLVLRSADGRRLRLSRH
;
A
#
# COMPACT_ATOMS: atom_id res chain seq x y z
N MET A 1 45.34 47.48 -51.30
CA MET A 1 44.65 47.85 -52.56
C MET A 1 44.40 46.58 -53.35
N THR A 2 43.22 46.48 -53.95
CA THR A 2 42.87 45.70 -55.15
C THR A 2 42.99 44.16 -55.07
N THR A 3 41.87 43.44 -54.88
CA THR A 3 40.97 42.90 -55.95
C THR A 3 41.67 41.84 -56.80
N SER A 4 41.20 40.59 -56.74
CA SER A 4 40.08 40.05 -57.51
C SER A 4 40.46 39.71 -58.95
N ARG A 5 39.82 38.64 -59.42
CA ARG A 5 39.67 38.15 -60.80
C ARG A 5 40.81 37.26 -61.28
N SER A 6 40.56 35.97 -61.47
CA SER A 6 39.68 35.34 -62.46
C SER A 6 40.22 35.55 -63.87
N GLU A 7 40.77 34.50 -64.47
CA GLU A 7 40.58 34.25 -65.90
C GLU A 7 40.89 32.80 -66.26
N LEU A 8 39.98 32.26 -67.06
CA LEU A 8 39.86 30.88 -67.51
C LEU A 8 40.97 30.50 -68.50
N TRP A 9 41.43 29.25 -68.45
CA TRP A 9 41.89 28.56 -69.64
C TRP A 9 41.40 27.11 -69.67
N LEU A 10 40.82 26.80 -70.83
CA LEU A 10 40.38 25.49 -71.30
C LEU A 10 41.57 24.54 -71.54
N LEU A 11 41.18 23.27 -71.69
CA LEU A 11 41.71 22.25 -72.59
C LEU A 11 42.57 21.12 -72.02
N SER A 12 42.01 19.93 -72.28
CA SER A 12 42.66 18.73 -72.77
C SER A 12 43.11 17.71 -71.74
N LEU A 13 42.23 16.70 -71.62
CA LEU A 13 42.52 15.34 -71.19
C LEU A 13 43.78 14.79 -71.89
N LEU A 14 44.68 14.25 -71.08
CA LEU A 14 45.54 13.13 -71.44
C LEU A 14 45.43 12.09 -70.32
N LEU A 15 44.94 10.90 -70.68
CA LEU A 15 44.94 9.72 -69.82
C LEU A 15 46.39 9.33 -69.51
N SER A 16 46.79 9.49 -68.25
CA SER A 16 48.01 8.89 -67.73
C SER A 16 47.63 7.63 -66.96
N ALA A 17 48.01 6.47 -67.50
CA ALA A 17 47.90 5.18 -66.84
C ALA A 17 48.85 5.16 -65.62
N CYS A 18 48.30 5.08 -64.42
CA CYS A 18 49.06 4.77 -63.21
C CYS A 18 48.74 3.34 -62.76
N SER A 19 49.79 2.51 -62.78
CA SER A 19 49.85 1.15 -62.27
C SER A 19 49.36 1.07 -60.83
N GLY A 20 48.26 0.34 -60.60
CA GLY A 20 47.72 0.09 -59.26
C GLY A 20 48.56 -0.96 -58.52
N THR A 21 49.41 -0.52 -57.61
CA THR A 21 50.01 -1.38 -56.57
C THR A 21 48.95 -1.78 -55.55
N ARG A 22 48.69 -3.07 -55.43
CA ARG A 22 47.72 -3.67 -54.50
C ARG A 22 48.25 -3.56 -53.05
N PRO A 23 47.50 -2.98 -52.10
CA PRO A 23 47.93 -2.96 -50.70
C PRO A 23 47.80 -4.36 -50.06
N PRO A 24 48.60 -4.68 -49.03
CA PRO A 24 48.60 -5.99 -48.39
C PRO A 24 47.29 -6.25 -47.63
N SER A 25 46.83 -7.51 -47.70
CA SER A 25 45.64 -8.01 -47.03
C SER A 25 45.80 -8.00 -45.50
N ALA A 26 44.86 -7.40 -44.79
CA ALA A 26 44.77 -7.43 -43.32
C ALA A 26 44.52 -8.85 -42.79
N PRO A 27 45.03 -9.22 -41.60
CA PRO A 27 44.79 -10.53 -41.01
C PRO A 27 43.32 -10.69 -40.60
N ALA A 28 42.78 -11.89 -40.80
CA ALA A 28 41.42 -12.24 -40.41
C ALA A 28 41.26 -12.19 -38.88
N VAL A 29 40.33 -11.36 -38.41
CA VAL A 29 39.90 -11.35 -37.01
C VAL A 29 39.02 -12.57 -36.78
N VAL A 30 39.49 -13.52 -35.95
CA VAL A 30 38.67 -14.63 -35.47
C VAL A 30 37.77 -14.11 -34.36
N SER A 31 36.46 -14.08 -34.61
CA SER A 31 35.47 -13.79 -33.58
C SER A 31 35.42 -14.92 -32.53
N PRO A 32 35.29 -14.63 -31.23
CA PRO A 32 35.08 -15.66 -30.22
C PRO A 32 33.72 -16.34 -30.40
N PRO A 33 33.56 -17.61 -29.97
CA PRO A 33 32.28 -18.29 -30.03
C PRO A 33 31.26 -17.60 -29.11
N THR A 34 30.04 -17.43 -29.62
CA THR A 34 28.90 -16.89 -28.86
C THR A 34 28.57 -17.83 -27.71
N GLU A 35 28.87 -17.42 -26.48
CA GLU A 35 28.42 -18.12 -25.29
C GLU A 35 26.89 -18.00 -25.20
N ALA A 36 26.20 -19.13 -25.30
CA ALA A 36 24.74 -19.17 -25.21
C ALA A 36 24.31 -18.75 -23.80
N ARG A 37 23.77 -17.53 -23.68
CA ARG A 37 23.20 -17.01 -22.44
C ARG A 37 22.08 -17.95 -21.97
N ALA A 38 22.26 -18.54 -20.79
CA ALA A 38 21.22 -19.36 -20.15
C ALA A 38 19.91 -18.56 -20.06
N PRO A 39 18.74 -19.19 -20.30
CA PRO A 39 17.46 -18.49 -20.25
C PRO A 39 17.27 -17.88 -18.86
N ALA A 40 16.88 -16.61 -18.83
CA ALA A 40 16.51 -15.94 -17.59
C ALA A 40 15.40 -16.74 -16.90
N ALA A 41 15.57 -17.05 -15.62
CA ALA A 41 14.55 -17.71 -14.82
C ALA A 41 13.23 -16.95 -14.96
N ALA A 42 12.16 -17.67 -15.32
CA ALA A 42 10.82 -17.09 -15.41
C ALA A 42 10.49 -16.37 -14.08
N PRO A 43 9.80 -15.21 -14.12
CA PRO A 43 9.40 -14.53 -12.91
C PRO A 43 8.57 -15.49 -12.06
N ALA A 44 8.98 -15.70 -10.80
CA ALA A 44 8.25 -16.53 -9.87
C ALA A 44 6.78 -16.10 -9.84
N ALA A 45 5.86 -17.05 -9.90
CA ALA A 45 4.43 -16.77 -9.83
C ALA A 45 4.12 -15.93 -8.58
N PRO A 46 3.19 -14.96 -8.65
CA PRO A 46 2.84 -14.14 -7.50
C PRO A 46 2.35 -15.04 -6.37
N THR A 47 3.00 -14.94 -5.20
CA THR A 47 2.60 -15.68 -4.01
C THR A 47 1.19 -15.25 -3.61
N PRO A 48 0.26 -16.17 -3.32
CA PRO A 48 -1.07 -15.79 -2.89
C PRO A 48 -0.99 -14.88 -1.65
N PRO A 49 -1.90 -13.88 -1.55
CA PRO A 49 -1.92 -13.02 -0.39
C PRO A 49 -2.23 -13.88 0.85
N PRO A 50 -1.53 -13.63 1.96
CA PRO A 50 -1.79 -14.36 3.19
C PRO A 50 -3.18 -14.00 3.72
N ARG A 51 -3.91 -15.00 4.19
CA ARG A 51 -5.24 -14.80 4.80
C ARG A 51 -5.14 -14.14 6.18
N PHE A 52 -3.98 -14.23 6.82
CA PHE A 52 -3.67 -13.52 8.06
C PHE A 52 -2.19 -13.14 8.12
N GLN A 53 -1.91 -11.96 8.67
CA GLN A 53 -0.55 -11.49 8.92
C GLN A 53 -0.48 -10.87 10.31
N ALA A 54 0.66 -11.00 10.96
CA ALA A 54 0.95 -10.31 12.19
C ALA A 54 2.43 -9.94 12.28
N GLN A 55 2.75 -8.91 13.05
CA GLN A 55 4.11 -8.42 13.20
C GLN A 55 4.33 -7.79 14.58
N GLY A 56 5.59 -7.75 15.02
CA GLY A 56 6.01 -7.00 16.19
C GLY A 56 7.45 -6.52 16.06
N HIS A 57 7.88 -5.67 17.00
CA HIS A 57 9.10 -4.87 16.87
C HIS A 57 10.17 -5.15 17.93
N HIS A 58 9.82 -5.72 19.09
CA HIS A 58 10.76 -5.97 20.19
C HIS A 58 10.56 -7.36 20.83
N PRO A 59 11.30 -8.40 20.38
CA PRO A 59 12.17 -8.39 19.19
C PRO A 59 11.34 -8.23 17.90
N ALA A 60 11.97 -7.84 16.79
CA ALA A 60 11.26 -7.76 15.51
C ALA A 60 10.85 -9.16 15.04
N TRP A 61 9.61 -9.34 14.59
CA TRP A 61 9.11 -10.61 14.09
C TRP A 61 7.96 -10.41 13.09
N SER A 62 7.76 -11.40 12.24
CA SER A 62 6.63 -11.47 11.30
C SER A 62 6.03 -12.87 11.28
N LEU A 63 4.71 -12.93 11.18
CA LEU A 63 3.93 -14.15 10.96
C LEU A 63 3.06 -13.96 9.72
N ARG A 64 3.08 -14.93 8.82
CA ARG A 64 2.16 -15.02 7.68
C ARG A 64 1.44 -16.36 7.73
N LEU A 65 0.12 -16.34 7.58
CA LEU A 65 -0.69 -17.53 7.35
C LEU A 65 -1.10 -17.54 5.88
N VAL A 66 -0.47 -18.41 5.10
CA VAL A 66 -0.80 -18.66 3.69
C VAL A 66 -1.42 -20.04 3.62
N ASP A 67 -2.64 -20.13 3.09
CA ASP A 67 -3.47 -21.34 3.17
C ASP A 67 -3.58 -21.83 4.62
N GLU A 68 -2.99 -22.98 4.94
CA GLU A 68 -2.93 -23.56 6.28
C GLU A 68 -1.53 -23.51 6.89
N THR A 69 -0.57 -22.86 6.23
CA THR A 69 0.82 -22.81 6.69
C THR A 69 1.10 -21.48 7.39
N ILE A 70 1.44 -21.55 8.66
CA ILE A 70 2.07 -20.47 9.40
C ILE A 70 3.55 -20.43 9.02
N GLU A 71 4.02 -19.27 8.62
CA GLU A 71 5.43 -18.95 8.45
C GLU A 71 5.81 -17.88 9.47
N PHE A 72 6.69 -18.22 10.40
CA PHE A 72 7.18 -17.32 11.44
C PHE A 72 8.67 -17.05 11.28
N LEU A 73 9.05 -15.78 11.40
CA LEU A 73 10.42 -15.29 11.34
C LEU A 73 10.62 -14.23 12.44
N ALA A 74 11.65 -14.39 13.27
CA ALA A 74 12.06 -13.40 14.26
C ALA A 74 13.53 -13.01 14.11
N ALA A 75 13.85 -11.78 14.51
CA ALA A 75 15.18 -11.19 14.43
C ALA A 75 16.21 -11.88 15.33
N ASP A 76 15.76 -12.62 16.35
CA ASP A 76 16.62 -13.45 17.21
C ASP A 76 16.94 -14.82 16.59
N GLY A 77 16.54 -15.06 15.34
CA GLY A 77 16.84 -16.27 14.57
C GLY A 77 15.78 -17.36 14.68
N LEU A 78 14.74 -17.20 15.52
CA LEU A 78 13.65 -18.16 15.56
C LEU A 78 12.88 -18.12 14.24
N ARG A 79 12.82 -19.27 13.58
CA ARG A 79 12.02 -19.49 12.38
C ARG A 79 11.37 -20.86 12.41
N PHE A 80 10.12 -20.93 12.01
CA PHE A 80 9.43 -22.19 11.87
C PHE A 80 8.30 -22.09 10.84
N LYS A 81 7.93 -23.25 10.31
CA LYS A 81 6.67 -23.44 9.61
C LYS A 81 5.82 -24.43 10.40
N ALA A 82 4.53 -24.17 10.49
CA ALA A 82 3.60 -25.07 11.14
C ALA A 82 2.26 -25.06 10.43
N THR A 83 1.66 -26.23 10.25
CA THR A 83 0.29 -26.33 9.74
C THR A 83 -0.69 -25.89 10.82
N SER A 84 -1.71 -25.13 10.44
CA SER A 84 -2.67 -24.52 11.33
C SER A 84 -4.05 -24.49 10.71
N LEU A 85 -5.03 -24.93 11.50
CA LEU A 85 -6.45 -24.75 11.20
C LEU A 85 -6.99 -23.42 11.74
N PHE A 86 -6.11 -22.51 12.20
CA PHE A 86 -6.54 -21.22 12.75
C PHE A 86 -7.27 -20.40 11.68
N LEU A 87 -8.57 -20.19 11.89
CA LEU A 87 -9.43 -19.37 11.05
C LEU A 87 -9.71 -18.03 11.77
N PRO A 88 -8.96 -16.95 11.48
CA PRO A 88 -9.12 -15.68 12.18
C PRO A 88 -10.56 -15.16 12.10
N ASP A 89 -11.18 -15.30 10.93
CA ASP A 89 -12.54 -14.80 10.67
C ASP A 89 -13.66 -15.63 11.32
N ALA A 90 -13.39 -16.87 11.74
CA ALA A 90 -14.39 -17.76 12.34
C ALA A 90 -14.29 -17.86 13.87
N SER A 91 -13.20 -17.39 14.47
CA SER A 91 -13.02 -17.44 15.93
C SER A 91 -13.83 -16.34 16.63
N ALA A 92 -14.48 -16.69 17.75
CA ALA A 92 -15.38 -15.83 18.54
C ALA A 92 -14.63 -14.74 19.33
N GLY A 93 -13.75 -13.98 18.67
CA GLY A 93 -13.02 -12.87 19.25
C GLY A 93 -11.68 -13.24 19.87
N ALA A 94 -11.39 -14.51 20.15
CA ALA A 94 -10.08 -14.96 20.59
C ALA A 94 -9.82 -16.39 20.13
N ALA A 95 -8.56 -16.70 19.85
CA ALA A 95 -8.10 -18.04 19.52
C ALA A 95 -6.72 -18.29 20.11
N THR A 96 -6.57 -19.48 20.68
CA THR A 96 -5.27 -20.00 21.11
C THR A 96 -4.99 -21.27 20.33
N LEU A 97 -3.81 -21.34 19.74
CA LEU A 97 -3.33 -22.47 18.97
C LEU A 97 -2.05 -23.00 19.60
N GLY A 98 -2.09 -24.26 20.01
CA GLY A 98 -0.89 -25.02 20.36
C GLY A 98 -0.20 -25.51 19.09
N LEU A 99 1.10 -25.27 19.01
CA LEU A 99 1.97 -25.70 17.92
C LEU A 99 3.14 -26.49 18.51
N GLU A 100 3.68 -27.42 17.73
CA GLU A 100 4.96 -28.06 18.04
C GLU A 100 6.04 -27.47 17.13
N VAL A 101 7.06 -26.87 17.73
CA VAL A 101 8.15 -26.19 17.03
C VAL A 101 9.48 -26.75 17.52
N GLN A 102 10.17 -27.49 16.64
CA GLN A 102 11.47 -28.11 16.94
C GLN A 102 11.40 -28.99 18.20
N GLY A 103 10.35 -29.81 18.34
CA GLY A 103 10.15 -30.71 19.48
C GLY A 103 9.74 -30.02 20.79
N HIS A 104 9.37 -28.74 20.76
CA HIS A 104 8.94 -27.98 21.93
C HIS A 104 7.59 -27.31 21.68
N PRO A 105 6.73 -27.17 22.69
CA PRO A 105 5.46 -26.48 22.54
C PRO A 105 5.67 -24.99 22.28
N ALA A 106 4.88 -24.45 21.36
CA ALA A 106 4.67 -23.03 21.15
C ALA A 106 3.18 -22.73 21.27
N LEU A 107 2.85 -21.56 21.82
CA LEU A 107 1.46 -21.09 21.93
C LEU A 107 1.32 -19.82 21.11
N LEU A 108 0.48 -19.86 20.08
CA LEU A 108 0.03 -18.67 19.35
C LEU A 108 -1.31 -18.25 19.91
N ASN A 109 -1.41 -17.03 20.42
CA ASN A 109 -2.66 -16.43 20.85
C ASN A 109 -2.98 -15.21 19.99
N GLY A 110 -4.19 -15.15 19.46
CA GLY A 110 -4.74 -13.99 18.76
C GLY A 110 -6.06 -13.58 19.39
N GLU A 111 -6.19 -12.30 19.74
CA GLU A 111 -7.42 -11.72 20.26
C GLU A 111 -7.87 -10.54 19.39
N ARG A 112 -9.15 -10.46 19.05
CA ARG A 112 -9.80 -9.33 18.36
C ARG A 112 -9.93 -8.16 19.33
N ARG A 113 -8.81 -7.51 19.56
CA ARG A 113 -8.68 -6.31 20.36
C ARG A 113 -7.84 -5.30 19.58
N LEU A 114 -8.25 -4.04 19.63
CA LEU A 114 -7.51 -2.96 18.99
C LEU A 114 -6.05 -2.99 19.46
N CYS A 115 -5.14 -3.13 18.49
CA CYS A 115 -3.71 -3.12 18.70
C CYS A 115 -3.13 -1.91 17.98
N ARG A 116 -2.31 -1.10 18.65
CA ARG A 116 -1.58 -0.01 17.99
C ARG A 116 -0.16 -0.48 17.76
N ASP A 117 0.30 -0.33 16.52
CA ASP A 117 1.67 -0.63 16.19
C ASP A 117 2.63 0.26 16.99
N ALA A 118 3.66 -0.35 17.56
CA ALA A 118 4.59 0.33 18.46
C ALA A 118 5.42 1.43 17.78
N VAL A 119 5.57 1.39 16.45
CA VAL A 119 6.40 2.31 15.69
C VAL A 119 5.56 3.43 15.08
N ASN A 120 4.50 3.10 14.34
CA ASN A 120 3.74 4.10 13.58
C ASN A 120 2.34 4.40 14.14
N GLN A 121 1.96 3.78 15.26
CA GLN A 121 0.65 3.92 15.92
C GLN A 121 -0.56 3.51 15.06
N LEU A 122 -0.33 2.85 13.91
CA LEU A 122 -1.40 2.37 13.04
C LEU A 122 -2.25 1.35 13.80
N PRO A 123 -3.59 1.45 13.76
CA PRO A 123 -4.46 0.50 14.43
C PRO A 123 -4.62 -0.79 13.61
N TYR A 124 -4.60 -1.91 14.32
CA TYR A 124 -4.81 -3.27 13.82
C TYR A 124 -5.94 -3.96 14.60
N PRO A 125 -6.71 -4.85 13.96
CA PRO A 125 -7.85 -5.51 14.59
C PRO A 125 -7.48 -6.60 15.59
N TRP A 126 -6.23 -7.06 15.62
CA TRP A 126 -5.79 -8.14 16.49
C TRP A 126 -4.58 -7.77 17.33
N GLN A 127 -4.63 -8.19 18.59
CA GLN A 127 -3.44 -8.38 19.43
C GLN A 127 -2.98 -9.83 19.27
N VAL A 128 -1.69 -10.01 18.98
CA VAL A 128 -1.09 -11.33 18.74
C VAL A 128 0.07 -11.52 19.70
N SER A 129 0.14 -12.70 20.29
CA SER A 129 1.30 -13.13 21.06
C SER A 129 1.73 -14.54 20.70
N ILE A 130 3.04 -14.78 20.68
CA ILE A 130 3.61 -16.11 20.52
C ILE A 130 4.49 -16.39 21.72
N THR A 131 4.25 -17.49 22.41
CA THR A 131 5.10 -17.96 23.50
C THR A 131 5.87 -19.20 23.04
N TYR A 132 7.20 -19.14 23.12
CA TYR A 132 8.08 -20.26 22.77
C TYR A 132 9.28 -20.31 23.72
N ARG A 133 9.47 -21.46 24.40
CA ARG A 133 10.59 -21.70 25.33
C ARG A 133 10.80 -20.55 26.34
N GLY A 134 9.70 -20.03 26.90
CA GLY A 134 9.70 -18.94 27.88
C GLY A 134 9.86 -17.53 27.29
N ARG A 135 10.07 -17.39 25.98
CA ARG A 135 10.08 -16.09 25.28
C ARG A 135 8.67 -15.73 24.83
N VAL A 136 8.33 -14.45 24.89
CA VAL A 136 7.04 -13.92 24.42
C VAL A 136 7.30 -12.89 23.32
N TYR A 137 6.67 -13.10 22.17
CA TYR A 137 6.66 -12.18 21.03
C TYR A 137 5.31 -11.50 21.00
N LEU A 138 5.27 -10.19 21.25
CA LEU A 138 4.04 -9.39 21.22
C LEU A 138 3.94 -8.59 19.93
N GLY A 139 2.74 -8.39 19.42
CA GLY A 139 2.52 -7.62 18.20
C GLY A 139 1.07 -7.50 17.79
N CYS A 140 0.89 -6.93 16.60
CA CYS A 140 -0.41 -6.63 16.02
C CYS A 140 -0.67 -7.50 14.79
N GLY A 141 -1.94 -7.82 14.50
CA GLY A 141 -2.30 -8.67 13.37
C GLY A 141 -3.61 -8.32 12.68
N GLY A 142 -3.84 -8.98 11.55
CA GLY A 142 -4.94 -8.72 10.63
C GLY A 142 -4.66 -7.55 9.68
N GLN A 143 -5.60 -7.30 8.78
CA GLN A 143 -5.51 -6.17 7.86
C GLN A 143 -6.13 -4.91 8.51
N PRO A 144 -5.39 -3.80 8.65
CA PRO A 144 -5.92 -2.57 9.22
C PRO A 144 -7.23 -2.07 8.58
N ALA A 145 -7.40 -2.29 7.27
CA ALA A 145 -8.57 -1.80 6.54
C ALA A 145 -9.89 -2.43 7.03
N THR A 146 -9.86 -3.65 7.59
CA THR A 146 -11.06 -4.32 8.10
C THR A 146 -11.65 -3.64 9.33
N LEU A 147 -10.89 -2.78 10.02
CA LEU A 147 -11.40 -1.91 11.09
C LEU A 147 -12.36 -0.83 10.57
N LEU A 148 -12.12 -0.34 9.35
CA LEU A 148 -12.92 0.73 8.75
C LEU A 148 -14.06 0.19 7.90
N MET A 149 -13.89 -1.00 7.31
CA MET A 149 -14.89 -1.66 6.49
C MET A 149 -16.15 -2.06 7.29
N GLY A 150 -17.21 -2.45 6.57
CA GLY A 150 -18.45 -2.97 7.15
C GLY A 150 -19.58 -1.93 7.19
N ALA A 151 -20.02 -1.55 8.40
CA ALA A 151 -21.07 -0.56 8.58
C ALA A 151 -20.63 0.85 8.10
N ALA A 152 -21.60 1.72 7.82
CA ALA A 152 -21.32 3.11 7.53
C ALA A 152 -20.86 3.85 8.79
N TRP A 153 -19.99 4.83 8.59
CA TRP A 153 -19.54 5.78 9.60
C TRP A 153 -20.34 7.07 9.43
N GLN A 154 -21.03 7.52 10.47
CA GLN A 154 -21.72 8.80 10.49
C GLN A 154 -20.71 9.92 10.68
N VAL A 155 -20.82 10.99 9.90
CA VAL A 155 -19.97 12.17 10.06
C VAL A 155 -20.57 13.03 11.15
N ASP A 156 -19.82 13.23 12.24
CA ASP A 156 -20.31 13.98 13.40
C ASP A 156 -19.84 15.44 13.38
N ALA A 157 -18.54 15.65 13.13
CA ALA A 157 -17.94 16.97 13.15
C ALA A 157 -16.65 17.05 12.35
N LEU A 158 -16.42 18.22 11.75
CA LEU A 158 -15.20 18.59 11.06
C LEU A 158 -14.64 19.87 11.68
N ASP A 159 -13.39 19.84 12.13
CA ASP A 159 -12.72 21.03 12.68
C ASP A 159 -12.77 22.20 11.66
N GLY A 160 -13.34 23.34 12.08
CA GLY A 160 -13.48 24.53 11.25
C GLY A 160 -14.76 24.60 10.40
N ALA A 161 -15.68 23.63 10.54
CA ALA A 161 -17.02 23.66 9.98
C ALA A 161 -18.08 23.70 11.10
N ALA A 162 -19.35 23.90 10.72
CA ALA A 162 -20.46 23.63 11.63
C ALA A 162 -20.58 22.12 11.90
N ASP A 163 -21.23 21.77 13.01
CA ASP A 163 -21.51 20.37 13.32
C ASP A 163 -22.53 19.78 12.34
N PHE A 164 -22.39 18.47 12.07
CA PHE A 164 -23.31 17.73 11.22
C PHE A 164 -24.45 17.19 12.07
N ALA A 165 -25.68 17.25 11.56
CA ALA A 165 -26.81 16.64 12.24
C ALA A 165 -26.69 15.09 12.20
N PRO A 166 -27.14 14.36 13.22
CA PRO A 166 -27.10 12.90 13.21
C PRO A 166 -27.77 12.30 11.97
N GLY A 167 -27.09 11.36 11.30
CA GLY A 167 -27.59 10.69 10.09
C GLY A 167 -27.59 11.54 8.82
N GLN A 168 -27.14 12.80 8.89
CA GLN A 168 -27.11 13.72 7.76
C GLN A 168 -26.01 13.39 6.75
N SER A 169 -24.95 12.74 7.19
CA SER A 169 -23.75 12.50 6.38
C SER A 169 -23.06 11.22 6.82
N GLN A 170 -22.60 10.43 5.86
CA GLN A 170 -21.94 9.17 6.16
C GLN A 170 -20.85 8.81 5.14
N LEU A 171 -19.87 8.04 5.58
CA LEU A 171 -18.85 7.41 4.75
C LEU A 171 -18.85 5.89 4.95
N ARG A 172 -18.59 5.14 3.88
CA ARG A 172 -18.45 3.68 3.91
C ARG A 172 -17.17 3.29 3.19
N PHE A 173 -16.31 2.58 3.91
CA PHE A 173 -15.13 1.94 3.36
C PHE A 173 -15.54 0.54 2.90
N GLU A 174 -15.37 0.28 1.61
CA GLU A 174 -15.76 -0.99 0.98
C GLU A 174 -14.51 -1.81 0.65
N ALA A 175 -14.73 -3.04 0.19
CA ALA A 175 -13.65 -3.88 -0.32
C ALA A 175 -12.99 -3.23 -1.56
N GLU A 176 -11.84 -3.78 -1.97
CA GLU A 176 -11.07 -3.30 -3.13
C GLU A 176 -10.68 -1.81 -3.09
N GLY A 177 -10.69 -1.19 -1.90
CA GLY A 177 -10.28 0.21 -1.73
C GLY A 177 -11.31 1.23 -2.22
N LEU A 178 -12.60 0.88 -2.25
CA LEU A 178 -13.67 1.79 -2.66
C LEU A 178 -14.24 2.58 -1.48
N LEU A 179 -14.50 3.87 -1.70
CA LEU A 179 -15.16 4.74 -0.73
C LEU A 179 -16.51 5.18 -1.30
N SER A 180 -17.58 5.04 -0.52
CA SER A 180 -18.89 5.63 -0.86
C SER A 180 -19.42 6.46 0.31
N GLY A 181 -20.37 7.33 0.03
CA GLY A 181 -20.99 8.12 1.08
C GLY A 181 -21.95 9.17 0.56
N HIS A 182 -22.35 10.05 1.47
CA HIS A 182 -23.02 11.30 1.15
C HIS A 182 -22.70 12.33 2.23
N GLY A 183 -22.64 13.59 1.82
CA GLY A 183 -22.80 14.70 2.74
C GLY A 183 -24.27 15.13 2.82
N PRO A 184 -24.58 16.31 3.37
CA PRO A 184 -25.96 16.71 3.63
C PRO A 184 -26.86 16.85 2.39
N CYS A 185 -26.27 17.08 1.22
CA CYS A 185 -27.02 17.33 0.00
C CYS A 185 -26.54 16.45 -1.18
N ASN A 186 -25.24 16.18 -1.27
CA ASN A 186 -24.64 15.46 -2.39
C ASN A 186 -24.14 14.06 -2.01
N ARG A 187 -24.24 13.13 -2.96
CA ARG A 187 -23.60 11.81 -2.85
C ARG A 187 -22.13 11.93 -3.24
N LEU A 188 -21.29 11.14 -2.59
CA LEU A 188 -19.86 11.06 -2.89
C LEU A 188 -19.44 9.62 -3.14
N GLN A 189 -18.47 9.47 -4.03
CA GLN A 189 -17.76 8.22 -4.30
C GLN A 189 -16.28 8.51 -4.45
N GLY A 190 -15.43 7.54 -4.15
CA GLY A 190 -14.00 7.67 -4.32
C GLY A 190 -13.27 6.37 -4.06
N GLN A 191 -11.98 6.49 -3.79
CA GLN A 191 -11.10 5.40 -3.46
C GLN A 191 -10.35 5.74 -2.17
N TYR A 192 -9.99 4.72 -1.42
CA TYR A 192 -9.08 4.83 -0.31
C TYR A 192 -7.93 3.83 -0.46
N ARG A 193 -6.77 4.19 0.06
CA ARG A 193 -5.63 3.28 0.22
C ARG A 193 -5.15 3.33 1.64
N MET A 194 -4.92 2.14 2.18
CA MET A 194 -4.34 1.98 3.51
C MET A 194 -2.96 1.34 3.38
N GLY A 195 -1.97 1.97 3.99
CA GLY A 195 -0.59 1.53 3.99
C GLY A 195 0.06 1.72 5.34
N VAL A 196 1.37 1.48 5.40
CA VAL A 196 2.18 1.64 6.61
C VAL A 196 2.23 3.10 7.11
N ASP A 197 2.02 4.07 6.22
CA ASP A 197 2.07 5.49 6.55
C ASP A 197 0.70 6.05 7.00
N GLY A 198 -0.38 5.29 6.83
CA GLY A 198 -1.73 5.69 7.22
C GLY A 198 -2.79 5.44 6.15
N LEU A 199 -3.74 6.37 6.06
CA LEU A 199 -4.90 6.32 5.17
C LEU A 199 -4.86 7.50 4.22
N SER A 200 -5.07 7.25 2.93
CA SER A 200 -5.25 8.30 1.91
C SER A 200 -6.56 8.09 1.18
N LEU A 201 -7.24 9.18 0.85
CA LEU A 201 -8.48 9.19 0.08
C LEU A 201 -8.26 9.96 -1.22
N GLY A 202 -8.87 9.51 -2.32
CA GLY A 202 -8.68 10.15 -3.61
C GLY A 202 -9.71 9.72 -4.65
N GLY A 203 -9.58 10.28 -5.85
CA GLY A 203 -10.51 10.00 -6.95
C GLY A 203 -11.97 10.35 -6.61
N LEU A 204 -12.16 11.36 -5.76
CA LEU A 204 -13.49 11.75 -5.28
C LEU A 204 -14.33 12.28 -6.45
N ARG A 205 -15.57 11.81 -6.50
CA ARG A 205 -16.61 12.23 -7.43
C ARG A 205 -17.87 12.52 -6.63
N VAL A 206 -18.58 13.56 -7.01
CA VAL A 206 -19.81 13.99 -6.34
C VAL A 206 -20.91 14.21 -7.34
N THR A 207 -22.15 14.04 -6.89
CA THR A 207 -23.28 14.63 -7.59
C THR A 207 -23.26 16.14 -7.38
N GLU A 208 -23.68 16.92 -8.36
CA GLU A 208 -23.89 18.37 -8.20
C GLU A 208 -25.39 18.63 -8.19
N ARG A 209 -25.99 18.64 -7.00
CA ARG A 209 -27.39 19.02 -6.79
C ARG A 209 -27.45 20.44 -6.26
N ALA A 210 -28.43 21.21 -6.74
CA ALA A 210 -28.73 22.50 -6.14
C ALA A 210 -29.28 22.27 -4.72
N CYS A 211 -28.49 22.63 -3.71
CA CYS A 211 -28.93 22.58 -2.32
C CYS A 211 -29.79 23.81 -2.04
N ALA A 212 -30.97 23.62 -1.45
CA ALA A 212 -31.86 24.73 -1.12
C ALA A 212 -31.33 25.58 0.06
N ASP A 213 -30.43 25.00 0.87
CA ASP A 213 -29.86 25.59 2.06
C ASP A 213 -28.34 25.81 1.89
N ALA A 214 -27.90 27.05 2.09
CA ALA A 214 -26.51 27.45 1.92
C ALA A 214 -25.57 26.86 3.00
N GLY A 215 -26.09 26.59 4.20
CA GLY A 215 -25.34 25.93 5.27
C GLY A 215 -25.06 24.46 4.94
N LEU A 216 -26.05 23.75 4.40
CA LEU A 216 -25.86 22.37 3.91
C LEU A 216 -24.85 22.30 2.76
N GLN A 217 -24.90 23.27 1.86
CA GLN A 217 -23.91 23.38 0.78
C GLN A 217 -22.49 23.66 1.33
N ALA A 218 -22.36 24.52 2.33
CA ALA A 218 -21.08 24.80 2.97
C ALA A 218 -20.49 23.55 3.67
N LEU A 219 -21.33 22.75 4.33
CA LEU A 219 -20.92 21.48 4.94
C LEU A 219 -20.45 20.45 3.89
N ASP A 220 -21.19 20.29 2.78
CA ASP A 220 -20.75 19.45 1.65
C ASP A 220 -19.38 19.90 1.14
N GLN A 221 -19.20 21.20 0.89
CA GLN A 221 -17.93 21.72 0.39
C GLN A 221 -16.79 21.54 1.39
N ALA A 222 -17.05 21.74 2.69
CA ALA A 222 -16.06 21.53 3.74
C ALA A 222 -15.60 20.07 3.79
N LEU A 223 -16.54 19.12 3.72
CA LEU A 223 -16.23 17.70 3.69
C LEU A 223 -15.41 17.34 2.45
N LEU A 224 -15.84 17.78 1.26
CA LEU A 224 -15.15 17.49 -0.01
C LEU A 224 -13.75 18.08 -0.08
N ASN A 225 -13.54 19.25 0.52
CA ASN A 225 -12.22 19.84 0.62
C ASN A 225 -11.32 19.11 1.63
N PHE A 226 -11.89 18.55 2.69
CA PHE A 226 -11.14 17.85 3.74
C PHE A 226 -10.69 16.44 3.32
N LEU A 227 -11.58 15.64 2.71
CA LEU A 227 -11.30 14.22 2.43
C LEU A 227 -9.99 13.97 1.65
N PRO A 228 -9.63 14.73 0.59
CA PRO A 228 -8.35 14.58 -0.10
C PRO A 228 -7.11 14.83 0.76
N GLN A 229 -7.27 15.52 1.89
CA GLN A 229 -6.17 15.91 2.78
C GLN A 229 -5.90 14.89 3.87
N VAL A 230 -6.75 13.86 4.00
CA VAL A 230 -6.60 12.79 4.99
C VAL A 230 -5.28 12.06 4.77
N ALA A 231 -4.51 11.94 5.84
CA ALA A 231 -3.22 11.26 5.87
C ALA A 231 -3.18 10.13 6.91
N ARG A 232 -3.95 10.27 8.01
CA ARG A 232 -3.96 9.30 9.11
C ARG A 232 -5.38 9.01 9.57
N HIS A 233 -5.53 7.87 10.21
CA HIS A 233 -6.75 7.49 10.90
C HIS A 233 -6.43 6.92 12.27
N GLU A 234 -7.34 7.14 13.21
CA GLU A 234 -7.30 6.59 14.55
C GLU A 234 -8.69 6.05 14.88
N LEU A 235 -8.75 5.04 15.73
CA LEU A 235 -9.95 4.70 16.48
C LEU A 235 -9.75 5.19 17.91
N ASP A 236 -10.69 5.94 18.47
CA ASP A 236 -10.62 6.34 19.87
C ASP A 236 -11.02 5.17 20.81
N GLU A 237 -11.06 5.43 22.12
CA GLU A 237 -11.40 4.40 23.11
C GLU A 237 -12.85 3.90 23.00
N ARG A 238 -13.74 4.69 22.38
CA ARG A 238 -15.14 4.32 22.11
C ARG A 238 -15.30 3.58 20.78
N GLY A 239 -14.23 3.52 19.97
CA GLY A 239 -14.26 2.95 18.64
C GLY A 239 -14.73 3.95 17.57
N ASP A 240 -14.80 5.24 17.90
CA ASP A 240 -15.10 6.29 16.93
C ASP A 240 -13.88 6.51 16.02
N LEU A 241 -14.13 6.70 14.73
CA LEU A 241 -13.11 6.96 13.73
C LEU A 241 -12.76 8.45 13.73
N VAL A 242 -11.47 8.73 13.82
CA VAL A 242 -10.93 10.07 13.64
C VAL A 242 -10.03 10.06 12.42
N LEU A 243 -10.43 10.78 11.37
CA LEU A 243 -9.57 11.05 10.22
C LEU A 243 -8.81 12.34 10.44
N ARG A 244 -7.52 12.34 10.16
CA ARG A 244 -6.64 13.49 10.34
C ARG A 244 -5.98 13.89 9.03
N SER A 245 -6.01 15.18 8.75
CA SER A 245 -5.25 15.79 7.67
C SER A 245 -3.83 16.15 8.11
N ALA A 246 -2.94 16.37 7.14
CA ALA A 246 -1.55 16.74 7.39
C ALA A 246 -1.39 18.06 8.15
N ASP A 247 -2.35 18.99 8.03
CA ASP A 247 -2.41 20.27 8.75
C ASP A 247 -2.97 20.14 10.19
N GLY A 248 -3.35 18.93 10.61
CA GLY A 248 -3.82 18.64 11.97
C GLY A 248 -5.33 18.74 12.19
N ARG A 249 -6.13 19.15 11.18
CA ARG A 249 -7.60 19.14 11.28
C ARG A 249 -8.13 17.71 11.40
N ARG A 250 -9.28 17.58 12.07
CA ARG A 250 -9.92 16.29 12.35
C ARG A 250 -11.34 16.24 11.82
N LEU A 251 -11.70 15.08 11.27
CA LEU A 251 -13.07 14.66 11.00
C LEU A 251 -13.38 13.51 11.95
N ARG A 252 -14.40 13.69 12.80
CA ARG A 252 -14.88 12.67 13.74
C ARG A 252 -16.07 11.95 13.15
N LEU A 253 -16.06 10.63 13.24
CA LEU A 253 -17.11 9.77 12.76
C LEU A 253 -17.42 8.65 13.73
N SER A 254 -18.69 8.26 13.82
CA SER A 254 -19.17 7.23 14.74
C SER A 254 -19.90 6.10 14.01
N ARG A 255 -20.03 4.94 14.67
CA ARG A 255 -20.92 3.85 14.21
C ARG A 255 -22.13 3.82 15.15
N HIS A 256 -23.27 4.32 14.69
CA HIS A 256 -24.56 4.16 15.38
C HIS A 256 -25.27 2.89 14.93
#